data_AF-A0A8T1VWL0-F1
#
_entry.id   AF-A0A8T1VWL0-F1
#
_cell.length_a   1.000
_cell.length_b   1.000
_cell.length_c   1.000
_cell.angle_alpha   90.00
_cell.angle_beta   90.00
_cell.angle_gamma   90.00
#
_symmetry.space_group_name_H-M   'P 1'
#
loop_
_entity.id
_entity.type
_entity.pdbx_description
1 polymer ?
#
loop_
_entity_poly.entity_id
_entity_poly.type
_entity_poly.pdbx_seq_one_letter_code
_entity_poly.pdbx_strand_id
1 'polypeptide(L)' 'MQLELGPSFHDYSFTSVPVEGYPGQVAEDVNLYRVHKTAAMSAWTKVYVVRLSKLLGVINLDSSLTMLRTEEDTVMLAP' A
#
# COMPACT_ATOMS: atom_id res chain seq x y z
N MET A 1 37.13 31.51 -0.02
CA MET A 1 36.83 30.63 -1.17
C MET A 1 35.40 30.16 -1.01
N GLN A 2 34.51 30.66 -1.84
CA GLN A 2 33.09 30.27 -1.88
C GLN A 2 32.99 29.04 -2.78
N LEU A 3 32.59 27.90 -2.21
CA LEU A 3 32.34 26.66 -2.94
C LEU A 3 30.96 26.76 -3.58
N GLU A 4 30.89 27.20 -4.83
CA GLU A 4 29.74 26.94 -5.69
C GLU A 4 30.06 25.79 -6.63
N LEU A 5 29.26 24.73 -6.59
CA LEU A 5 28.61 24.09 -7.76
C LEU A 5 27.86 22.82 -7.31
N GLY A 6 26.61 22.99 -6.87
CA GLY A 6 25.60 21.94 -7.12
C GLY A 6 24.98 22.22 -8.48
N PRO A 7 24.69 21.20 -9.32
CA PRO A 7 24.09 21.44 -10.63
C PRO A 7 22.77 22.21 -10.47
N SER A 8 22.46 23.04 -11.46
CA SER A 8 21.18 23.76 -11.54
C SER A 8 20.03 22.78 -11.35
N PHE A 9 19.21 23.01 -10.32
CA PHE A 9 17.99 22.26 -10.05
C PHE A 9 17.09 22.36 -11.29
N HIS A 10 17.12 21.32 -12.13
CA HIS A 10 16.19 21.15 -13.24
C HIS A 10 14.92 20.50 -12.69
N ASP A 11 13.74 20.98 -13.12
CA ASP A 11 12.41 20.50 -12.70
C ASP A 11 12.13 19.01 -13.01
N TYR A 12 13.06 18.31 -13.66
CA TYR A 12 13.04 16.87 -13.92
C TYR A 12 14.16 16.10 -13.22
N SER A 13 14.84 16.69 -12.23
CA SER A 13 15.70 15.89 -11.36
C SER A 13 14.79 14.97 -10.56
N PHE A 14 14.81 13.68 -10.87
CA PHE A 14 14.30 12.66 -9.97
C PHE A 14 15.12 12.82 -8.69
N THR A 15 14.59 13.60 -7.74
CA THR A 15 15.05 13.57 -6.36
C THR A 15 15.11 12.10 -6.01
N SER A 16 16.27 11.62 -5.57
CA SER A 16 16.46 10.24 -5.14
C SER A 16 15.64 10.02 -3.88
N VAL A 17 14.32 9.96 -4.03
CA VAL A 17 13.39 9.66 -2.96
C VAL A 17 13.71 8.23 -2.58
N PRO A 18 14.07 7.97 -1.31
CA PRO A 18 14.29 6.62 -0.85
C PRO A 18 13.00 5.83 -1.07
N VAL A 19 13.08 4.82 -1.92
CA VAL A 19 11.99 3.87 -2.09
C VAL A 19 12.14 2.87 -0.95
N GLU A 20 11.33 3.00 0.11
CA GLU A 20 11.43 2.21 1.35
C GLU A 20 11.11 0.71 1.19
N GLY A 21 10.99 0.23 -0.05
CA GLY A 21 10.78 -1.18 -0.36
C GLY A 21 9.86 -1.36 -1.56
N TYR A 22 9.67 -2.62 -1.96
CA TYR A 22 8.69 -2.95 -3.00
C TYR A 22 7.30 -3.03 -2.36
N PRO A 23 6.37 -2.14 -2.71
CA PRO A 23 5.03 -2.19 -2.14
C PRO A 23 4.28 -3.44 -2.64
N GLY A 24 3.32 -3.92 -1.84
CA GLY A 24 2.47 -5.03 -2.25
C GLY A 24 1.70 -4.71 -3.53
N GLN A 25 1.87 -5.53 -4.56
CA GLN A 25 1.20 -5.39 -5.85
C GLN A 25 0.42 -6.66 -6.19
N VAL A 26 -0.79 -6.50 -6.72
CA VAL A 26 -1.65 -7.60 -7.16
C VAL A 26 -2.30 -7.27 -8.50
N ALA A 27 -2.61 -8.31 -9.28
CA ALA A 27 -3.40 -8.14 -10.49
C ALA A 27 -4.89 -7.89 -10.16
N GLU A 28 -5.60 -7.22 -11.07
CA GLU A 28 -7.02 -6.85 -10.90
C GLU A 28 -7.97 -8.04 -10.75
N ASP A 29 -7.56 -9.23 -11.21
CA ASP A 29 -8.33 -10.47 -11.20
C ASP A 29 -8.08 -11.33 -9.94
N VAL A 30 -7.21 -10.88 -9.03
CA VAL A 30 -6.90 -11.61 -7.81
C VAL A 30 -8.05 -11.49 -6.81
N ASN A 31 -8.49 -12.64 -6.28
CA ASN A 31 -9.53 -12.71 -5.25
C ASN A 31 -9.13 -11.92 -3.98
N LEU A 32 -10.01 -11.03 -3.53
CA LEU A 32 -9.79 -10.14 -2.37
C LEU A 32 -9.45 -10.90 -1.08
N TYR A 33 -10.04 -12.08 -0.82
CA TYR A 33 -9.70 -12.89 0.36
C TYR A 33 -8.21 -13.27 0.37
N ARG A 34 -7.65 -13.63 -0.79
CA ARG A 34 -6.22 -13.94 -0.92
C ARG A 34 -5.36 -12.69 -0.73
N VAL A 35 -5.82 -11.54 -1.24
CA VAL A 35 -5.15 -10.25 -1.02
C VAL A 35 -5.07 -9.93 0.47
N HIS A 36 -6.19 -10.03 1.20
CA HIS A 36 -6.24 -9.76 2.64
C HIS A 36 -5.35 -10.72 3.44
N LYS A 37 -5.40 -12.02 3.13
CA LYS A 37 -4.56 -13.02 3.82
C LYS A 37 -3.07 -12.73 3.63
N THR A 38 -2.64 -12.48 2.40
CA THR A 38 -1.24 -12.15 2.09
C THR A 38 -0.83 -10.85 2.76
N ALA A 39 -1.66 -9.82 2.66
CA ALA A 39 -1.36 -8.53 3.26
C ALA A 39 -1.25 -8.60 4.79
N ALA A 40 -2.09 -9.40 5.46
CA ALA A 40 -1.99 -9.63 6.90
C ALA A 40 -0.68 -10.34 7.27
N MET A 41 -0.26 -11.36 6.51
CA MET A 41 1.01 -12.07 6.74
C MET A 41 2.24 -11.18 6.48
N SER A 42 2.13 -10.21 5.56
CA SER A 42 3.21 -9.31 5.18
C SER A 42 3.15 -7.94 5.86
N ALA A 43 2.22 -7.75 6.81
CA ALA A 43 1.96 -6.48 7.49
C ALA A 43 1.78 -5.28 6.53
N TRP A 44 1.17 -5.51 5.37
CA TRP A 44 0.89 -4.45 4.42
C TRP A 44 -0.36 -3.66 4.84
N THR A 45 -0.26 -2.34 4.86
CA THR A 45 -1.39 -1.42 5.11
C THR A 45 -2.05 -0.96 3.81
N LYS A 46 -1.34 -1.06 2.68
CA LYS A 46 -1.79 -0.69 1.35
C LYS A 46 -1.34 -1.70 0.31
N VAL A 47 -2.21 -1.99 -0.65
CA VAL A 47 -1.91 -2.87 -1.78
C VAL A 47 -2.29 -2.16 -3.07
N TYR A 48 -1.39 -2.15 -4.05
CA TYR A 48 -1.58 -1.53 -5.34
C TYR A 48 -2.11 -2.55 -6.35
N VAL A 49 -3.19 -2.20 -7.04
CA VAL A 49 -3.77 -3.02 -8.10
C VAL A 49 -3.13 -2.59 -9.42
N VAL A 50 -2.48 -3.53 -10.10
CA VAL A 50 -1.71 -3.27 -11.32
C VAL A 50 -2.16 -4.17 -12.47
N ARG A 51 -2.14 -3.65 -13.69
CA ARG A 51 -2.32 -4.43 -14.93
C ARG A 51 -1.36 -3.93 -15.99
N LEU A 52 -0.60 -4.83 -16.60
CA LEU A 52 0.39 -4.47 -17.64
C LEU A 52 1.30 -3.32 -17.19
N SER A 53 1.80 -3.40 -15.95
CA SER A 53 2.64 -2.38 -15.31
C SER A 53 1.98 -1.00 -15.12
N LYS A 54 0.66 -0.88 -15.34
CA LYS A 54 -0.10 0.33 -15.04
C LYS A 54 -0.79 0.19 -13.69
N LEU A 55 -0.66 1.24 -12.86
CA LEU A 55 -1.44 1.37 -11.64
C LEU A 55 -2.91 1.63 -11.99
N LEU A 56 -3.80 0.78 -11.51
CA LEU A 56 -5.24 0.90 -11.70
C LEU A 56 -5.94 1.47 -10.46
N GLY A 57 -5.45 1.13 -9.27
CA GLY A 57 -6.05 1.57 -8.01
C GLY A 57 -5.27 1.12 -6.78
N VAL A 58 -5.77 1.51 -5.62
CA VAL A 58 -5.16 1.22 -4.31
C VAL A 58 -6.22 0.68 -3.37
N ILE A 59 -5.90 -0.42 -2.70
CA ILE A 59 -6.69 -1.00 -1.61
C ILE A 59 -6.05 -0.56 -0.29
N ASN A 60 -6.78 0.21 0.53
CA ASN A 60 -6.35 0.62 1.86
C ASN A 60 -6.89 -0.37 2.90
N LEU A 61 -6.00 -1.11 3.56
CA LEU A 61 -6.36 -2.23 4.43
C LEU A 61 -6.69 -1.80 5.87
N ASP A 62 -6.32 -0.57 6.25
CA ASP A 62 -6.69 0.02 7.54
C ASP A 62 -8.22 0.15 7.71
N SER A 63 -8.94 0.31 6.60
CA SER A 63 -10.40 0.38 6.57
C SER A 63 -11.09 -0.98 6.80
N SER A 64 -10.42 -2.08 6.48
CA SER A 64 -10.94 -3.45 6.68
C SER A 64 -10.70 -4.01 8.08
N LEU A 65 -9.69 -3.52 8.82
CA LEU A 65 -9.41 -3.94 10.20
C LEU A 65 -10.48 -3.47 11.21
N THR A 66 -11.12 -2.34 10.95
CA THR A 66 -12.20 -1.81 11.80
C THR A 66 -13.51 -2.59 11.62
N MET A 67 -13.77 -3.13 10.43
CA MET A 67 -14.99 -3.92 10.18
C MET A 67 -14.93 -5.31 10.83
N LEU A 68 -13.77 -5.99 10.79
CA LEU A 68 -13.63 -7.33 11.40
C LEU A 68 -13.83 -7.33 12.93
N ARG A 69 -13.45 -6.25 13.62
CA ARG A 69 -13.73 -6.11 15.07
C ARG A 69 -15.22 -6.03 15.39
N THR A 70 -16.03 -5.57 14.45
CA THR A 70 -17.48 -5.39 14.68
C THR A 70 -18.23 -6.71 14.65
N GLU A 71 -17.76 -7.69 13.86
CA GLU A 71 -18.39 -9.02 13.75
C GLU A 71 -18.04 -9.95 14.93
N GLU A 72 -16.90 -9.80 15.59
CA GLU A 72 -16.55 -10.59 16.78
C GLU A 72 -17.33 -10.17 18.03
N ASP A 73 -17.60 -8.87 18.20
CA ASP A 73 -18.34 -8.35 19.36
C ASP A 73 -19.85 -8.69 19.33
N THR A 74 -20.42 -8.95 18.16
CA THR A 74 -21.88 -9.21 18.04
C THR A 74 -22.29 -10.64 18.41
N VAL A 75 -21.34 -11.59 18.48
CA VAL A 75 -21.64 -13.00 18.76
C VAL A 75 -21.63 -13.32 20.27
N MET A 76 -21.09 -12.43 21.10
CA MET A 76 -20.91 -12.65 22.56
C MET A 76 -22.08 -12.14 23.42
N LEU A 77 -23.17 -11.63 22.83
CA LEU A 77 -24.34 -11.13 23.55
C LEU A 77 -25.62 -11.83 23.08
N ALA A 78 -25.76 -13.10 23.46
CA ALA A 78 -27.07 -13.72 23.64
C ALA A 78 -27.20 -14.11 25.13
N PRO A 79 -28.28 -13.68 25.82
CA PRO A 79 -28.50 -13.96 27.25
C PRO A 79 -28.76 -15.43 27.57
#